data_AF-V5GUY4-F1
#
_entry.id   AF-V5GUY4-F1
#
_cell.length_a   1.000
_cell.length_b   1.000
_cell.length_c   1.000
_cell.angle_alpha   90.00
_cell.angle_beta   90.00
_cell.angle_gamma   90.00
#
_symmetry.space_group_name_H-M   'P 1'
#
loop_
_entity.id
_entity.type
_entity.pdbx_description
1 polymer ?
#
loop_
_entity_poly.entity_id
_entity_poly.type
_entity_poly.pdbx_seq_one_letter_code
_entity_poly.pdbx_strand_id
1 'polypeptide(L)'
;MTKPHAVPIVLAGEDHSFKLDEEALKKVLMRDELKDRYVVVVSVAGAFRHGKSFLLDFFLRYMNAKYVLKQNTSEWIGSEDAPLEGFSWKGGSDRDTTGILMWSEVFLTELITGEKVAVVLLDTQGTWDSKSTVKECATIFALSTMLSSVQIYNLSSNIQEDDLQHLQLFTEYGRLALADSGKVPFQRLQFLVRDWRFPYEAPYGAVGGQQILEKRLEVNDHQHTELQSLRKHIRSCFTEIACFLMPHPGIKVATSPTFDGRVGENRF
;
A
#
# COMPACT_ATOMS: atom_id res chain seq x y z
N MET A 1 -5.96 8.47 27.29
CA MET A 1 -5.45 8.42 25.90
C MET A 1 -6.56 7.85 25.03
N THR A 2 -6.87 8.47 23.90
CA THR A 2 -7.82 7.95 22.91
C THR A 2 -7.28 6.67 22.28
N LYS A 3 -8.15 5.67 22.03
CA LYS A 3 -7.77 4.44 21.34
C LYS A 3 -7.18 4.78 19.96
N PRO A 4 -6.11 4.10 19.50
CA PRO A 4 -5.59 4.27 18.15
C PRO A 4 -6.68 4.03 17.10
N HIS A 5 -6.73 4.87 16.07
CA HIS A 5 -7.75 4.84 15.03
C HIS A 5 -7.22 5.42 13.72
N ALA A 6 -7.96 5.18 12.63
CA ALA A 6 -7.68 5.78 11.33
C ALA A 6 -8.10 7.26 11.31
N VAL A 7 -7.19 8.14 10.92
CA VAL A 7 -7.37 9.59 10.87
C VAL A 7 -7.37 10.01 9.39
N PRO A 8 -8.45 10.60 8.86
CA PRO A 8 -8.44 11.14 7.51
C PRO A 8 -7.53 12.36 7.44
N ILE A 9 -6.50 12.29 6.58
CA ILE A 9 -5.57 13.39 6.35
C ILE A 9 -5.86 14.10 5.02
N VAL A 10 -6.37 13.38 4.03
CA VAL A 10 -6.83 13.95 2.76
C VAL A 10 -8.28 13.56 2.58
N LEU A 11 -9.15 14.55 2.44
CA LEU A 11 -10.59 14.40 2.25
C LEU A 11 -10.92 14.62 0.77
N ALA A 12 -11.63 13.68 0.15
CA ALA A 12 -12.21 13.85 -1.17
C ALA A 12 -13.63 14.42 -1.01
N GLY A 13 -13.85 15.65 -1.51
CA GLY A 13 -15.14 16.30 -1.52
C GLY A 13 -16.07 15.78 -2.61
N GLU A 14 -17.37 16.02 -2.48
CA GLU A 14 -18.37 15.65 -3.50
C GLU A 14 -18.22 16.45 -4.80
N ASP A 15 -17.51 17.57 -4.75
CA ASP A 15 -17.19 18.45 -5.88
C ASP A 15 -15.91 18.06 -6.63
N HIS A 16 -15.42 16.84 -6.42
CA HIS A 16 -14.15 16.34 -6.95
C HIS A 16 -12.92 17.14 -6.48
N SER A 17 -13.04 17.87 -5.37
CA SER A 17 -11.93 18.58 -4.74
C SER A 17 -11.22 17.72 -3.69
N PHE A 18 -9.95 18.00 -3.46
CA PHE A 18 -9.17 17.39 -2.38
C PHE A 18 -8.83 18.45 -1.34
N LYS A 19 -9.10 18.16 -0.07
CA LYS A 19 -8.76 19.02 1.06
C LYS A 19 -7.83 18.30 2.03
N LEU A 20 -6.74 18.95 2.39
CA LEU A 20 -5.85 18.48 3.45
C LEU A 20 -6.44 18.87 4.81
N ASP A 21 -6.59 17.91 5.72
CA ASP A 21 -6.88 18.20 7.12
C ASP A 21 -5.56 18.44 7.87
N GLU A 22 -5.09 19.67 7.80
CA GLU A 22 -3.84 20.08 8.44
C GLU A 22 -3.86 19.87 9.96
N GLU A 23 -5.00 20.09 10.61
CA GLU A 23 -5.11 20.00 12.06
C GLU A 23 -5.05 18.55 12.52
N ALA A 24 -5.69 17.64 11.78
CA ALA A 24 -5.54 16.20 12.00
C ALA A 24 -4.10 15.73 11.77
N LEU A 25 -3.46 16.18 10.69
CA LEU A 25 -2.07 15.81 10.38
C LEU A 25 -1.08 16.33 11.44
N LYS A 26 -1.22 17.58 11.87
CA LYS A 26 -0.40 18.19 12.94
C LYS A 26 -0.54 17.41 14.25
N LYS A 27 -1.77 17.00 14.63
CA LYS A 27 -1.99 16.21 15.85
C LYS A 27 -1.24 14.87 15.85
N VAL A 28 -1.07 14.24 14.70
CA VAL A 28 -0.34 12.96 14.58
C VAL A 28 1.17 13.18 14.50
N LEU A 29 1.62 14.08 13.62
CA LEU A 29 3.04 14.20 13.27
C LEU A 29 3.84 15.24 14.07
N MET A 30 3.20 16.26 14.65
CA MET A 30 3.89 17.33 15.39
C MET A 30 4.06 17.03 16.89
N ARG A 31 4.03 15.75 17.26
CA ARG A 31 4.25 15.31 18.65
C ARG A 31 5.74 15.39 18.98
N ASP A 32 6.07 15.87 20.19
CA ASP A 32 7.46 16.10 20.60
C ASP A 32 8.35 14.85 20.49
N GLU A 33 7.78 13.67 20.73
CA GLU A 33 8.48 12.38 20.64
C GLU A 33 8.91 11.99 19.22
N LEU A 34 8.32 12.63 18.19
CA LEU A 34 8.62 12.41 16.78
C LEU A 34 9.64 13.40 16.23
N LYS A 35 9.96 14.47 16.98
CA LYS A 35 10.95 15.47 16.56
C LYS A 35 12.31 14.81 16.33
N ASP A 36 13.02 15.30 15.31
CA ASP A 36 14.37 14.88 14.92
C ASP A 36 14.51 13.39 14.55
N ARG A 37 13.40 12.72 14.19
CA ARG A 37 13.42 11.34 13.66
C ARG A 37 13.24 11.35 12.14
N TYR A 38 13.88 10.39 11.48
CA TYR A 38 13.52 10.06 10.11
C TYR A 38 12.14 9.42 10.07
N VAL A 39 11.39 9.63 8.99
CA VAL A 39 10.04 9.07 8.84
C VAL A 39 10.05 8.03 7.73
N VAL A 40 9.53 6.84 8.03
CA VAL A 40 9.22 5.80 7.06
C VAL A 40 7.71 5.78 6.88
N VAL A 41 7.26 6.05 5.66
CA VAL A 41 5.86 6.07 5.30
C VAL A 41 5.57 4.85 4.42
N VAL A 42 4.72 3.96 4.92
CA VAL A 42 4.24 2.78 4.18
C VAL A 42 2.81 3.06 3.72
N SER A 43 2.61 3.07 2.41
CA SER A 43 1.31 3.32 1.78
C SER A 43 0.85 2.06 1.06
N VAL A 44 -0.45 1.74 1.15
CA VAL A 44 -1.08 0.70 0.32
C VAL A 44 -2.12 1.36 -0.57
N ALA A 45 -1.91 1.24 -1.88
CA ALA A 45 -2.82 1.78 -2.89
C ALA A 45 -3.11 0.73 -3.98
N GLY A 46 -4.19 0.93 -4.72
CA GLY A 46 -4.64 0.02 -5.78
C GLY A 46 -6.16 -0.13 -5.81
N ALA A 47 -6.63 -1.04 -6.66
CA ALA A 47 -8.04 -1.18 -6.99
C ALA A 47 -8.93 -1.33 -5.73
N PHE A 48 -10.14 -0.81 -5.85
CA PHE A 48 -11.17 -0.91 -4.82
C PHE A 48 -11.58 -2.37 -4.57
N ARG A 49 -11.89 -2.72 -3.30
CA ARG A 49 -12.26 -4.07 -2.82
C ARG A 49 -11.24 -5.21 -2.92
N HIS A 50 -9.96 -4.90 -3.05
CA HIS A 50 -8.92 -5.95 -3.02
C HIS A 50 -8.20 -6.09 -1.66
N GLY A 51 -8.89 -5.79 -0.55
CA GLY A 51 -8.40 -6.07 0.80
C GLY A 51 -7.15 -5.29 1.22
N LYS A 52 -7.10 -3.98 0.92
CA LYS A 52 -6.00 -3.07 1.33
C LYS A 52 -5.98 -2.83 2.84
N SER A 53 -7.09 -2.31 3.38
CA SER A 53 -7.28 -2.06 4.81
C SER A 53 -7.11 -3.34 5.63
N PHE A 54 -7.66 -4.46 5.15
CA PHE A 54 -7.45 -5.79 5.73
C PHE A 54 -5.96 -6.18 5.82
N LEU A 55 -5.16 -5.90 4.79
CA LEU A 55 -3.70 -6.14 4.83
C LEU A 55 -3.01 -5.22 5.84
N LEU A 56 -3.38 -3.94 5.85
CA LEU A 56 -2.81 -2.95 6.77
C LEU A 56 -3.09 -3.29 8.23
N ASP A 57 -4.23 -3.91 8.54
CA ASP A 57 -4.52 -4.33 9.91
C ASP A 57 -3.63 -5.49 10.38
N PHE A 58 -3.22 -6.38 9.47
CA PHE A 58 -2.15 -7.34 9.79
C PHE A 58 -0.82 -6.63 10.01
N PHE A 59 -0.52 -5.56 9.27
CA PHE A 59 0.65 -4.75 9.57
C PHE A 59 0.54 -4.13 10.96
N LEU A 60 -0.62 -3.60 11.34
CA LEU A 60 -0.86 -3.08 12.70
C LEU A 60 -0.60 -4.14 13.77
N ARG A 61 -1.03 -5.39 13.58
CA ARG A 61 -0.70 -6.50 14.50
C ARG A 61 0.81 -6.70 14.63
N TYR A 62 1.53 -6.76 13.51
CA TYR A 62 3.00 -6.89 13.51
C TYR A 62 3.68 -5.70 14.20
N MET A 63 3.29 -4.48 13.85
CA MET A 63 3.86 -3.25 14.39
C MET A 63 3.63 -3.16 15.90
N ASN A 64 2.44 -3.50 16.37
CA ASN A 64 2.12 -3.54 17.81
C ASN A 64 2.92 -4.62 18.54
N ALA A 65 2.97 -5.85 18.02
CA ALA A 65 3.72 -6.94 18.65
C ALA A 65 5.22 -6.60 18.76
N LYS A 66 5.80 -6.04 17.69
CA LYS A 66 7.24 -5.77 17.61
C LYS A 66 7.66 -4.49 18.33
N TYR A 67 6.95 -3.38 18.13
CA TYR A 67 7.43 -2.06 18.58
C TYR A 67 6.75 -1.58 19.87
N VAL A 68 5.48 -1.96 20.11
CA VAL A 68 4.74 -1.56 21.31
C VAL A 68 4.92 -2.58 22.42
N LEU A 69 4.58 -3.84 22.15
CA LEU A 69 4.66 -4.94 23.14
C LEU A 69 6.07 -5.51 23.28
N LYS A 70 6.95 -5.28 22.29
CA LYS A 70 8.33 -5.82 22.22
C LYS A 70 8.39 -7.33 22.47
N GLN A 71 7.38 -8.05 21.99
CA GLN A 71 7.30 -9.50 22.09
C GLN A 71 8.13 -10.17 20.99
N ASN A 72 8.46 -11.45 21.21
CA ASN A 72 9.12 -12.24 20.18
C ASN A 72 8.20 -12.35 18.96
N THR A 73 8.68 -11.95 17.78
CA THR A 73 7.87 -11.88 16.55
C THR A 73 7.62 -13.26 15.94
N SER A 74 7.64 -14.33 16.72
CA SER A 74 7.24 -15.67 16.28
C SER A 74 5.72 -15.83 16.24
N GLU A 75 4.98 -15.10 17.09
CA GLU A 75 3.52 -15.22 17.25
C GLU A 75 2.77 -13.89 17.03
N TRP A 76 3.36 -12.98 16.24
CA TRP A 76 2.81 -11.63 16.01
C TRP A 76 1.47 -11.60 15.29
N ILE A 77 1.13 -12.67 14.56
CA ILE A 77 -0.09 -12.75 13.77
C ILE A 77 -1.36 -12.67 14.64
N GLY A 78 -1.21 -12.88 15.95
CA GLY A 78 -2.28 -12.85 16.96
C GLY A 78 -2.87 -14.23 17.21
N SER A 79 -3.76 -14.32 18.21
CA SER A 79 -4.49 -15.57 18.46
C SER A 79 -5.45 -15.87 17.31
N GLU A 80 -5.68 -17.16 17.06
CA GLU A 80 -6.58 -17.62 16.00
C GLU A 80 -8.01 -17.09 16.18
N ASP A 81 -8.41 -16.82 17.43
CA ASP A 81 -9.74 -16.34 17.82
C ASP A 81 -9.89 -14.82 17.91
N ALA A 82 -8.79 -14.05 17.78
CA ALA A 82 -8.85 -12.59 17.87
C ALA A 82 -9.35 -11.98 16.55
N PRO A 83 -10.38 -11.11 16.58
CA PRO A 83 -10.84 -10.37 15.41
C PRO A 83 -9.79 -9.36 14.96
N LEU A 84 -9.83 -9.00 13.67
CA LEU A 84 -8.90 -8.03 13.09
C LEU A 84 -9.45 -6.62 13.29
N GLU A 85 -8.73 -5.83 14.09
CA GLU A 85 -9.07 -4.43 14.38
C GLU A 85 -8.02 -3.48 13.77
N GLY A 86 -8.46 -2.30 13.33
CA GLY A 86 -7.57 -1.31 12.76
C GLY A 86 -8.32 -0.29 11.89
N PHE A 87 -7.87 -0.15 10.65
CA PHE A 87 -8.60 0.58 9.61
C PHE A 87 -9.98 -0.06 9.39
N SER A 88 -10.97 0.74 9.02
CA SER A 88 -12.28 0.18 8.68
C SER A 88 -12.14 -0.71 7.45
N TRP A 89 -12.61 -1.95 7.56
CA TRP A 89 -12.74 -2.87 6.45
C TRP A 89 -14.07 -3.62 6.57
N LYS A 90 -14.72 -3.83 5.43
CA LYS A 90 -15.96 -4.62 5.34
C LYS A 90 -16.11 -5.25 3.97
N GLY A 91 -16.81 -6.38 3.93
CA GLY A 91 -17.29 -6.99 2.70
C GLY A 91 -18.38 -6.14 2.00
N GLY A 92 -18.84 -6.61 0.84
CA GLY A 92 -19.89 -5.95 0.06
C GLY A 92 -19.37 -5.09 -1.10
N SER A 93 -20.26 -4.48 -1.87
CA SER A 93 -19.91 -3.74 -3.10
C SER A 93 -19.58 -2.25 -2.89
N ASP A 94 -19.97 -1.63 -1.77
CA ASP A 94 -19.89 -0.17 -1.59
C ASP A 94 -18.65 0.34 -0.86
N ARG A 95 -18.06 1.44 -1.33
CA ARG A 95 -16.82 1.97 -0.75
C ARG A 95 -16.82 2.19 0.77
N ASP A 96 -15.65 1.98 1.35
CA ASP A 96 -15.41 2.14 2.79
C ASP A 96 -14.40 3.27 3.05
N THR A 97 -13.18 3.18 2.49
CA THR A 97 -12.16 4.23 2.60
C THR A 97 -12.32 5.33 1.56
N THR A 98 -12.31 6.60 1.97
CA THR A 98 -12.28 7.79 1.11
C THR A 98 -11.03 8.64 1.36
N GLY A 99 -10.43 9.17 0.31
CA GLY A 99 -9.21 9.98 0.41
C GLY A 99 -7.97 9.19 0.87
N ILE A 100 -7.20 9.76 1.80
CA ILE A 100 -6.03 9.11 2.43
C ILE A 100 -6.24 9.12 3.95
N LEU A 101 -6.15 7.94 4.56
CA LEU A 101 -6.20 7.75 6.00
C LEU A 101 -4.80 7.46 6.52
N MET A 102 -4.44 8.07 7.65
CA MET A 102 -3.22 7.80 8.41
C MET A 102 -3.58 7.10 9.72
N TRP A 103 -2.80 6.12 10.14
CA TRP A 103 -2.98 5.57 11.50
C TRP A 103 -2.55 6.60 12.55
N SER A 104 -3.38 6.83 13.58
CA SER A 104 -3.12 7.87 14.59
C SER A 104 -1.89 7.61 15.47
N GLU A 105 -1.46 6.35 15.55
CA GLU A 105 -0.30 5.94 16.33
C GLU A 105 0.92 5.73 15.43
N VAL A 106 2.02 6.38 15.78
CA VAL A 106 3.28 6.32 15.03
C VAL A 106 4.23 5.38 15.75
N PHE A 107 4.79 4.42 15.03
CA PHE A 107 5.63 3.38 15.64
C PHE A 107 7.09 3.82 15.66
N LEU A 108 7.65 3.95 16.86
CA LEU A 108 9.02 4.43 17.06
C LEU A 108 9.99 3.26 17.13
N THR A 109 11.08 3.33 16.37
CA THR A 109 12.16 2.35 16.40
C THR A 109 13.52 3.01 16.22
N GLU A 110 14.57 2.27 16.55
CA GLU A 110 15.95 2.60 16.20
C GLU A 110 16.45 1.52 15.23
N LEU A 111 17.06 1.93 14.13
CA LEU A 111 17.68 1.00 13.19
C LEU A 111 18.97 0.44 13.78
N ILE A 112 19.47 -0.66 13.22
CA ILE A 112 20.77 -1.25 13.60
C ILE A 112 21.92 -0.24 13.38
N THR A 113 21.72 0.72 12.46
CA THR A 113 22.63 1.84 12.19
C THR A 113 22.65 2.91 13.29
N GLY A 114 21.73 2.85 14.27
CA GLY A 114 21.56 3.85 15.33
C GLY A 114 20.62 5.01 14.97
N GLU A 115 20.07 5.02 13.74
CA GLU A 115 19.16 6.06 13.29
C GLU A 115 17.77 5.89 13.93
N LYS A 116 17.23 6.97 14.49
CA LYS A 116 15.88 6.98 15.08
C LYS A 116 14.84 7.20 13.99
N VAL A 117 13.89 6.28 13.90
CA VAL A 117 12.88 6.26 12.86
C VAL A 117 11.47 6.23 13.46
N ALA A 118 10.55 6.90 12.79
CA ALA A 118 9.12 6.89 13.03
C ALA A 118 8.42 6.24 11.82
N VAL A 119 7.68 5.16 12.04
CA VAL A 119 6.96 4.44 10.97
C VAL A 119 5.48 4.83 10.99
N VAL A 120 4.99 5.24 9.83
CA VAL A 120 3.61 5.68 9.59
C VAL A 120 2.97 4.78 8.54
N LEU A 121 1.72 4.39 8.78
CA LEU A 121 0.92 3.61 7.83
C LEU A 121 -0.17 4.48 7.21
N LEU A 122 -0.27 4.42 5.88
CA LEU A 122 -1.31 5.09 5.10
C LEU A 122 -2.19 4.05 4.39
N ASP A 123 -3.51 4.15 4.61
CA ASP A 123 -4.52 3.49 3.79
C ASP A 123 -5.09 4.48 2.79
N THR A 124 -5.20 4.08 1.53
CA THR A 124 -5.75 4.95 0.49
C THR A 124 -7.09 4.44 0.02
N GLN A 125 -7.92 5.37 -0.47
CA GLN A 125 -9.09 5.02 -1.25
C GLN A 125 -8.72 4.07 -2.38
N GLY A 126 -9.62 3.11 -2.64
CA GLY A 126 -9.49 2.24 -3.80
C GLY A 126 -9.77 2.98 -5.10
N THR A 127 -8.91 2.75 -6.09
CA THR A 127 -9.12 3.26 -7.43
C THR A 127 -10.28 2.53 -8.12
N TRP A 128 -10.98 3.24 -9.02
CA TRP A 128 -12.08 2.72 -9.86
C TRP A 128 -13.34 2.26 -9.11
N ASP A 129 -13.81 3.06 -8.14
CA ASP A 129 -15.17 2.92 -7.64
C ASP A 129 -16.18 3.51 -8.66
N SER A 130 -17.47 3.24 -8.48
CA SER A 130 -18.54 3.74 -9.36
C SER A 130 -18.84 5.24 -9.20
N LYS A 131 -18.09 5.95 -8.35
CA LYS A 131 -18.40 7.33 -7.93
C LYS A 131 -17.25 8.31 -8.18
N SER A 132 -16.05 7.82 -8.44
CA SER A 132 -14.84 8.61 -8.63
C SER A 132 -14.34 8.55 -10.06
N THR A 133 -13.84 9.69 -10.52
CA THR A 133 -13.21 9.83 -11.83
C THR A 133 -11.81 9.20 -11.83
N VAL A 134 -11.33 8.81 -13.01
CA VAL A 134 -9.95 8.34 -13.20
C VAL A 134 -8.94 9.36 -12.66
N LYS A 135 -9.22 10.66 -12.81
CA LYS A 135 -8.39 11.75 -12.30
C LYS A 135 -8.30 11.75 -10.78
N GLU A 136 -9.40 11.54 -10.06
CA GLU A 136 -9.38 11.49 -8.59
C GLU A 136 -8.58 10.30 -8.05
N CYS A 137 -8.82 9.13 -8.64
CA CYS A 137 -8.08 7.90 -8.32
C CYS A 137 -6.58 8.07 -8.54
N ALA A 138 -6.22 8.68 -9.67
CA ALA A 138 -4.85 9.07 -9.98
C ALA A 138 -4.28 10.05 -8.96
N THR A 139 -5.01 11.10 -8.58
CA THR A 139 -4.52 12.10 -7.62
C THR A 139 -4.23 11.47 -6.25
N ILE A 140 -5.13 10.63 -5.72
CA ILE A 140 -4.93 9.94 -4.44
C ILE A 140 -3.70 9.03 -4.51
N PHE A 141 -3.59 8.23 -5.57
CA PHE A 141 -2.46 7.34 -5.74
C PHE A 141 -1.13 8.11 -5.86
N ALA A 142 -1.10 9.18 -6.67
CA ALA A 142 0.07 10.04 -6.86
C ALA A 142 0.51 10.67 -5.53
N LEU A 143 -0.43 11.28 -4.79
CA LEU A 143 -0.16 11.87 -3.47
C LEU A 143 0.38 10.82 -2.51
N SER A 144 -0.25 9.65 -2.45
CA SER A 144 0.21 8.56 -1.58
C SER A 144 1.63 8.09 -1.93
N THR A 145 1.96 8.02 -3.22
CA THR A 145 3.28 7.61 -3.70
C THR A 145 4.34 8.67 -3.38
N MET A 146 4.05 9.95 -3.62
CA MET A 146 4.94 11.08 -3.31
C MET A 146 5.22 11.20 -1.81
N LEU A 147 4.25 10.86 -0.96
CA LEU A 147 4.39 10.89 0.50
C LEU A 147 5.09 9.64 1.04
N SER A 148 5.03 8.52 0.31
CA SER A 148 5.50 7.22 0.79
C SER A 148 6.99 6.96 0.49
N SER A 149 7.67 6.36 1.45
CA SER A 149 8.96 5.69 1.21
C SER A 149 8.79 4.28 0.63
N VAL A 150 7.67 3.64 0.97
CA VAL A 150 7.30 2.32 0.47
C VAL A 150 5.86 2.38 -0.02
N GLN A 151 5.69 2.32 -1.35
CA GLN A 151 4.39 2.25 -1.99
C GLN A 151 4.09 0.78 -2.31
N ILE A 152 3.06 0.22 -1.68
CA ILE A 152 2.53 -1.10 -2.02
C ILE A 152 1.42 -0.89 -3.04
N TYR A 153 1.61 -1.46 -4.23
CA TYR A 153 0.60 -1.51 -5.27
C TYR A 153 -0.13 -2.86 -5.18
N ASN A 154 -1.31 -2.84 -4.56
CA ASN A 154 -2.13 -4.01 -4.29
C ASN A 154 -3.00 -4.33 -5.51
N LEU A 155 -2.62 -5.41 -6.20
CA LEU A 155 -3.22 -5.90 -7.44
C LEU A 155 -3.96 -7.22 -7.23
N SER A 156 -4.91 -7.52 -8.09
CA SER A 156 -5.69 -8.76 -8.03
C SER A 156 -5.32 -9.70 -9.15
N SER A 157 -5.04 -10.95 -8.79
CA SER A 157 -4.77 -12.09 -9.67
C SER A 157 -3.50 -12.00 -10.53
N ASN A 158 -3.21 -10.87 -11.19
CA ASN A 158 -2.07 -10.71 -12.08
C ASN A 158 -1.64 -9.23 -12.17
N ILE A 159 -0.54 -8.97 -12.88
CA ILE A 159 -0.14 -7.63 -13.32
C ILE A 159 -0.55 -7.48 -14.78
N GLN A 160 -1.50 -6.59 -15.05
CA GLN A 160 -2.03 -6.32 -16.39
C GLN A 160 -1.41 -5.05 -17.00
N GLU A 161 -1.57 -4.83 -18.31
CA GLU A 161 -1.00 -3.63 -18.96
C GLU A 161 -1.69 -2.34 -18.52
N ASP A 162 -2.98 -2.38 -18.23
CA ASP A 162 -3.73 -1.24 -17.68
C ASP A 162 -3.21 -0.86 -16.28
N ASP A 163 -2.86 -1.84 -15.43
CA ASP A 163 -2.18 -1.58 -14.15
C ASP A 163 -0.87 -0.78 -14.36
N LEU A 164 -0.09 -1.16 -15.37
CA LEU A 164 1.15 -0.45 -15.70
C LEU A 164 0.86 0.93 -16.29
N GLN A 165 -0.15 1.08 -17.15
CA GLN A 165 -0.54 2.37 -17.72
C GLN A 165 -1.03 3.34 -16.64
N HIS A 166 -1.69 2.86 -15.59
CA HIS A 166 -2.03 3.69 -14.45
C HIS A 166 -0.77 4.25 -13.77
N LEU A 167 0.32 3.48 -13.73
CA LEU A 167 1.61 3.96 -13.23
C LEU A 167 2.25 5.03 -14.13
N GLN A 168 1.90 5.07 -15.43
CA GLN A 168 2.42 6.04 -16.40
C GLN A 168 2.20 7.47 -15.96
N LEU A 169 1.00 7.78 -15.45
CA LEU A 169 0.65 9.12 -15.02
C LEU A 169 1.62 9.63 -13.93
N PHE A 170 2.10 8.74 -13.06
CA PHE A 170 3.05 9.07 -11.99
C PHE A 170 4.46 9.19 -12.51
N THR A 171 4.82 8.40 -13.52
CA THR A 171 6.13 8.55 -14.15
C THR A 171 6.29 9.91 -14.84
N GLU A 172 5.21 10.52 -15.31
CA GLU A 172 5.27 11.86 -15.91
C GLU A 172 5.56 12.95 -14.85
N TYR A 173 4.93 12.85 -13.67
CA TYR A 173 5.28 13.69 -12.51
C TYR A 173 6.70 13.42 -12.00
N GLY A 174 7.07 12.14 -11.89
CA GLY A 174 8.43 11.73 -11.53
C GLY A 174 9.47 12.25 -12.51
N ARG A 175 9.16 12.28 -13.81
CA ARG A 175 10.02 12.80 -14.87
C ARG A 175 10.27 14.30 -14.71
N LEU A 176 9.25 15.08 -14.34
CA LEU A 176 9.41 16.50 -14.04
C LEU A 176 10.36 16.72 -12.85
N ALA A 177 10.22 15.91 -11.79
CA ALA A 177 11.12 15.97 -10.63
C ALA A 177 12.56 15.48 -10.94
N LEU A 178 12.70 14.47 -11.80
CA LEU A 178 13.99 13.98 -12.31
C LEU A 178 14.70 15.02 -13.17
N ALA A 179 13.98 15.72 -14.03
CA ALA A 179 14.53 16.75 -14.90
C ALA A 179 15.12 17.93 -14.11
N ASP A 180 14.53 18.23 -12.96
CA ASP A 180 14.96 19.34 -12.09
C ASP A 180 16.09 18.95 -11.13
N SER A 181 16.06 17.75 -10.55
CA SER A 181 16.98 17.33 -9.48
C SER A 181 18.05 16.32 -9.88
N GLY A 182 17.89 15.63 -11.02
CA GLY A 182 18.76 14.52 -11.47
C GLY A 182 18.71 13.27 -10.59
N LYS A 183 17.80 13.21 -9.61
CA LYS A 183 17.68 12.08 -8.66
C LYS A 183 16.40 11.30 -8.91
N VAL A 184 16.46 9.99 -8.65
CA VAL A 184 15.29 9.11 -8.69
C VAL A 184 14.26 9.62 -7.68
N PRO A 185 13.00 9.88 -8.10
CA PRO A 185 12.04 10.65 -7.32
C PRO A 185 11.37 9.81 -6.23
N PHE A 186 11.24 8.50 -6.44
CA PHE A 186 10.57 7.59 -5.51
C PHE A 186 11.52 6.48 -5.05
N GLN A 187 11.24 5.94 -3.86
CA GLN A 187 12.08 4.93 -3.25
C GLN A 187 11.64 3.52 -3.66
N ARG A 188 10.79 2.86 -2.87
CA ARG A 188 10.37 1.47 -3.12
C ARG A 188 8.94 1.37 -3.64
N LEU A 189 8.78 0.70 -4.79
CA LEU A 189 7.49 0.20 -5.28
C LEU A 189 7.40 -1.31 -5.09
N GLN A 190 6.40 -1.75 -4.32
CA GLN A 190 6.12 -3.16 -4.06
C GLN A 190 4.84 -3.56 -4.78
N PHE A 191 4.95 -4.31 -5.87
CA PHE A 191 3.81 -5.01 -6.44
C PHE A 191 3.39 -6.12 -5.47
N LEU A 192 2.12 -6.14 -5.09
CA LEU A 192 1.54 -7.19 -4.27
C LEU A 192 0.38 -7.81 -5.03
N VAL A 193 0.63 -8.97 -5.63
CA VAL A 193 -0.38 -9.69 -6.42
C VAL A 193 -1.16 -10.61 -5.49
N ARG A 194 -2.40 -10.23 -5.21
CA ARG A 194 -3.36 -11.03 -4.43
C ARG A 194 -3.91 -12.16 -5.29
N ASP A 195 -4.32 -13.25 -4.66
CA ASP A 195 -5.01 -14.37 -5.32
C ASP A 195 -4.26 -14.96 -6.53
N TRP A 196 -2.93 -15.05 -6.45
CA TRP A 196 -2.11 -15.65 -7.51
C TRP A 196 -2.48 -17.13 -7.71
N ARG A 197 -2.87 -17.46 -8.94
CA ARG A 197 -3.47 -18.78 -9.27
C ARG A 197 -2.49 -19.78 -9.87
N PHE A 198 -1.26 -19.36 -10.20
CA PHE A 198 -0.32 -20.17 -10.97
C PHE A 198 0.99 -20.44 -10.20
N PRO A 199 0.94 -21.03 -8.99
CA PRO A 199 2.14 -21.32 -8.21
C PRO A 199 3.10 -22.29 -8.90
N TYR A 200 2.60 -23.05 -9.88
CA TYR A 200 3.39 -23.94 -10.72
C TYR A 200 4.20 -23.21 -11.81
N GLU A 201 3.81 -21.99 -12.21
CA GLU A 201 4.60 -21.15 -13.13
C GLU A 201 5.60 -20.31 -12.33
N ALA A 202 5.15 -19.69 -11.24
CA ALA A 202 5.98 -18.91 -10.34
C ALA A 202 5.52 -19.14 -8.89
N PRO A 203 6.42 -19.56 -7.98
CA PRO A 203 6.04 -19.90 -6.61
C PRO A 203 5.54 -18.66 -5.84
N TYR A 204 4.75 -18.89 -4.80
CA TYR A 204 4.33 -17.81 -3.90
C TYR A 204 5.51 -17.09 -3.24
N GLY A 205 5.29 -15.84 -2.86
CA GLY A 205 6.27 -14.99 -2.20
C GLY A 205 7.12 -14.13 -3.14
N ALA A 206 8.23 -13.64 -2.62
CA ALA A 206 9.09 -12.67 -3.31
C ALA A 206 9.85 -13.28 -4.51
N VAL A 207 10.24 -14.56 -4.42
CA VAL A 207 11.03 -15.23 -5.46
C VAL A 207 10.23 -15.34 -6.76
N GLY A 208 9.02 -15.93 -6.72
CA GLY A 208 8.18 -15.99 -7.91
C GLY A 208 7.63 -14.61 -8.30
N GLY A 209 7.40 -13.71 -7.33
CA GLY A 209 7.01 -12.33 -7.62
C GLY A 209 8.03 -11.63 -8.50
N GLN A 210 9.32 -11.70 -8.16
CA GLN A 210 10.38 -11.11 -8.93
C GLN A 210 10.46 -11.68 -10.36
N GLN A 211 10.29 -12.99 -10.52
CA GLN A 211 10.25 -13.65 -11.84
C GLN A 211 9.11 -13.10 -12.73
N ILE A 212 7.91 -12.98 -12.17
CA ILE A 212 6.75 -12.44 -12.89
C ILE A 212 6.96 -10.97 -13.23
N LEU A 213 7.48 -10.18 -12.28
CA LEU A 213 7.72 -8.76 -12.48
C LEU A 213 8.74 -8.49 -13.60
N GLU A 214 9.85 -9.23 -13.61
CA GLU A 214 10.88 -9.10 -14.65
C GLU A 214 10.32 -9.41 -16.04
N LYS A 215 9.53 -10.48 -16.16
CA LYS A 215 8.84 -10.86 -17.41
C LYS A 215 7.84 -9.79 -17.87
N ARG A 216 7.13 -9.12 -16.93
CA ARG A 216 6.13 -8.09 -17.27
C ARG A 216 6.76 -6.75 -17.64
N LEU A 217 7.86 -6.38 -16.98
CA LEU A 217 8.63 -5.16 -17.22
C LEU A 217 9.79 -5.35 -18.20
N GLU A 218 9.84 -6.47 -18.92
CA GLU A 218 10.79 -6.71 -20.00
C GLU A 218 10.49 -5.77 -21.18
N VAL A 219 11.53 -5.10 -21.68
CA VAL A 219 11.45 -4.20 -22.82
C VAL A 219 11.99 -4.94 -24.03
N ASN A 220 11.12 -5.16 -25.03
CA ASN A 220 11.46 -5.88 -26.24
C ASN A 220 11.26 -4.99 -27.48
N ASP A 221 12.15 -5.08 -28.47
CA ASP A 221 12.10 -4.25 -29.69
C ASP A 221 10.83 -4.48 -30.54
N HIS A 222 10.17 -5.62 -30.35
CA HIS A 222 8.90 -5.97 -30.99
C HIS A 222 7.68 -5.32 -30.31
N GLN A 223 7.84 -4.72 -29.13
CA GLN A 223 6.75 -4.03 -28.44
C GLN A 223 6.51 -2.65 -29.07
N HIS A 224 5.25 -2.17 -29.01
CA HIS A 224 4.93 -0.79 -29.36
C HIS A 224 5.77 0.21 -28.53
N THR A 225 6.18 1.31 -29.15
CA THR A 225 7.10 2.30 -28.54
C THR A 225 6.56 2.87 -27.22
N GLU A 226 5.24 3.01 -27.12
CA GLU A 226 4.55 3.45 -25.90
C GLU A 226 4.76 2.48 -24.73
N LEU A 227 4.63 1.17 -24.98
CA LEU A 227 4.81 0.11 -23.98
C LEU A 227 6.27 0.01 -23.51
N GLN A 228 7.22 0.20 -24.43
CA GLN A 228 8.64 0.25 -24.10
C GLN A 228 8.96 1.46 -23.22
N SER A 229 8.42 2.63 -23.59
CA SER A 229 8.64 3.89 -22.87
C SER A 229 8.07 3.81 -21.46
N LEU A 230 6.85 3.28 -21.31
CA LEU A 230 6.21 3.05 -20.02
C LEU A 230 7.09 2.22 -19.06
N ARG A 231 7.58 1.07 -19.52
CA ARG A 231 8.43 0.18 -18.73
C ARG A 231 9.75 0.84 -18.33
N LYS A 232 10.41 1.55 -19.26
CA LYS A 232 11.63 2.32 -18.98
C LYS A 232 11.37 3.38 -17.93
N HIS A 233 10.26 4.10 -18.04
CA HIS A 233 9.88 5.15 -17.10
C HIS A 233 9.63 4.60 -15.70
N ILE A 234 8.85 3.52 -15.57
CA ILE A 234 8.61 2.85 -14.28
C ILE A 234 9.95 2.51 -13.61
N ARG A 235 10.89 1.90 -14.35
CA ARG A 235 12.22 1.56 -13.82
C ARG A 235 13.07 2.79 -13.44
N SER A 236 12.92 3.91 -14.15
CA SER A 236 13.68 5.13 -13.83
C SER A 236 13.14 5.93 -12.65
N CYS A 237 11.88 5.73 -12.27
CA CYS A 237 11.21 6.53 -11.25
C CYS A 237 11.34 5.97 -9.83
N PHE A 238 11.72 4.70 -9.66
CA PHE A 238 11.83 4.06 -8.35
C PHE A 238 13.24 3.50 -8.12
N THR A 239 13.81 3.72 -6.94
CA THR A 239 15.12 3.14 -6.58
C THR A 239 15.06 1.63 -6.46
N GLU A 240 13.91 1.10 -6.05
CA GLU A 240 13.68 -0.33 -5.94
C GLU A 240 12.26 -0.69 -6.39
N ILE A 241 12.15 -1.74 -7.20
CA ILE A 241 10.87 -2.31 -7.60
C ILE A 241 10.92 -3.80 -7.28
N ALA A 242 9.98 -4.26 -6.48
CA ALA A 242 9.87 -5.64 -6.05
C ALA A 242 8.44 -6.15 -6.24
N CYS A 243 8.27 -7.47 -6.26
CA CYS A 243 6.96 -8.10 -6.38
C CYS A 243 6.82 -9.27 -5.42
N PHE A 244 5.61 -9.48 -4.90
CA PHE A 244 5.27 -10.57 -3.99
C PHE A 244 3.94 -11.19 -4.42
N LEU A 245 3.92 -12.51 -4.58
CA LEU A 245 2.72 -13.27 -4.96
C LEU A 245 2.06 -13.88 -3.73
N MET A 246 0.81 -13.51 -3.47
CA MET A 246 0.02 -14.07 -2.37
C MET A 246 -0.96 -15.15 -2.87
N PRO A 247 -1.15 -16.23 -2.11
CA PRO A 247 -2.24 -17.18 -2.36
C PRO A 247 -3.61 -16.52 -2.11
N HIS A 248 -4.66 -17.16 -2.64
CA HIS A 248 -6.03 -16.80 -2.30
C HIS A 248 -6.28 -17.10 -0.80
N PRO A 249 -6.90 -16.20 -0.03
CA PRO A 249 -7.05 -16.34 1.43
C PRO A 249 -8.09 -17.40 1.86
N GLY A 250 -8.74 -18.05 0.90
CA GLY A 250 -9.81 -19.04 1.10
C GLY A 250 -11.20 -18.48 0.81
N ILE A 251 -12.13 -19.35 0.43
CA ILE A 251 -13.49 -18.95 0.02
C ILE A 251 -14.24 -18.27 1.17
N LYS A 252 -14.05 -18.75 2.41
CA LYS A 252 -14.72 -18.21 3.60
C LYS A 252 -14.39 -16.72 3.81
N VAL A 253 -13.13 -16.33 3.64
CA VAL A 253 -12.68 -14.92 3.72
C VAL A 253 -13.32 -14.08 2.62
N ALA A 254 -13.41 -14.63 1.40
CA ALA A 254 -13.90 -13.90 0.23
C ALA A 254 -15.43 -13.72 0.22
N THR A 255 -16.20 -14.69 0.73
CA THR A 255 -17.67 -14.72 0.54
C THR A 255 -18.48 -14.61 1.83
N SER A 256 -17.88 -14.81 3.01
CA SER A 256 -18.65 -14.76 4.26
C SER A 256 -18.94 -13.32 4.68
N PRO A 257 -20.21 -12.93 4.86
CA PRO A 257 -20.57 -11.60 5.34
C PRO A 257 -20.28 -11.41 6.84
N THR A 258 -19.98 -12.50 7.56
CA THR A 258 -19.75 -12.51 9.02
C THR A 258 -18.29 -12.71 9.40
N PHE A 259 -17.39 -12.79 8.42
CA PHE A 259 -15.96 -12.95 8.68
C PHE A 259 -15.38 -11.68 9.33
N ASP A 260 -14.73 -11.85 10.48
CA ASP A 260 -14.20 -10.76 11.33
C ASP A 260 -12.66 -10.76 11.39
N GLY A 261 -11.99 -11.50 10.50
CA GLY A 261 -10.53 -11.47 10.35
C GLY A 261 -9.77 -12.49 11.20
N ARG A 262 -10.47 -13.40 11.89
CA ARG A 262 -9.88 -14.49 12.66
C ARG A 262 -9.06 -15.45 11.80
N VAL A 263 -7.85 -15.77 12.27
CA VAL A 263 -6.89 -16.59 11.52
C VAL A 263 -7.25 -18.07 11.56
N GLY A 264 -7.90 -18.56 12.62
CA GLY A 264 -8.35 -19.96 12.70
C GLY A 264 -9.39 -20.33 11.63
N GLU A 265 -10.03 -19.33 11.03
CA GLU A 265 -10.97 -19.50 9.94
C GLU A 265 -10.32 -19.49 8.54
N ASN A 266 -9.04 -19.10 8.45
CA ASN A 266 -8.24 -19.08 7.23
C ASN A 266 -7.56 -20.45 7.03
N ARG A 267 -8.34 -21.48 6.66
CA ARG A 267 -7.73 -22.76 6.24
C ARG A 267 -7.33 -22.69 4.77
N PHE A 268 -6.02 -22.69 4.52
CA PHE A 268 -5.39 -22.90 3.21
C PHE A 268 -5.60 -24.34 2.72
#